data_AF-A0A352Q1P3-F1
#
_entry.id   AF-A0A352Q1P3-F1
#
_cell.length_a   1.000
_cell.length_b   1.000
_cell.length_c   1.000
_cell.angle_alpha   90.00
_cell.angle_beta   90.00
_cell.angle_gamma   90.00
#
_symmetry.space_group_name_H-M   'P 1'
#
loop_
_entity.id
_entity.type
_entity.pdbx_description
1 polymer ?
#
loop_
_entity_poly.entity_id
_entity_poly.type
_entity_poly.pdbx_seq_one_letter_code
_entity_poly.pdbx_strand_id
1 'polypeptide(L)'
;MGIIKPVTSAYLLFFVALFAWAFFADPKLSGFFRSLAEPWAVVVLMDFVFGCLLFSWMIYFVEGSAKSAMPWAIALFIIGNIVGAIYILLRMEKIKSRLTSVA
;
A
#
# COMPACT_ATOMS: atom_id res chain seq x y z
N MET A 1 -5.36 -13.21 -14.67
CA MET A 1 -4.03 -12.72 -14.22
C MET A 1 -3.34 -11.80 -15.23
N GLY A 2 -3.51 -11.98 -16.55
CA GLY A 2 -2.87 -11.13 -17.56
C GLY A 2 -3.15 -9.62 -17.40
N ILE A 3 -4.33 -9.25 -16.90
CA ILE A 3 -4.71 -7.85 -16.66
C ILE A 3 -4.22 -7.27 -15.33
N ILE A 4 -3.91 -8.12 -14.33
CA ILE A 4 -3.52 -7.65 -12.99
C ILE A 4 -2.16 -6.94 -13.04
N LYS A 5 -1.16 -7.53 -13.73
CA LYS A 5 0.16 -6.88 -13.90
C LYS A 5 0.06 -5.47 -14.50
N PRO A 6 -0.50 -5.27 -15.71
CA PRO A 6 -0.49 -3.95 -16.33
C PRO A 6 -1.31 -2.95 -15.52
N VAL A 7 -2.43 -3.35 -14.92
CA VAL A 7 -3.24 -2.45 -14.08
C VAL A 7 -2.49 -2.06 -12.81
N THR A 8 -1.88 -3.00 -12.09
CA THR A 8 -1.11 -2.69 -10.88
C THR A 8 0.15 -1.87 -11.21
N SER A 9 0.80 -2.11 -12.35
CA SER A 9 1.92 -1.29 -12.81
C SER A 9 1.50 0.13 -13.16
N ALA A 10 0.39 0.31 -13.88
CA ALA A 10 -0.14 1.64 -14.19
C ALA A 10 -0.53 2.40 -12.92
N TYR A 11 -1.20 1.72 -11.98
CA TYR A 11 -1.49 2.24 -10.64
C TYR A 11 -0.22 2.71 -9.92
N LEU A 12 0.82 1.87 -9.88
CA LEU A 12 2.08 2.19 -9.23
C LEU A 12 2.73 3.45 -9.85
N LEU A 13 2.81 3.50 -11.18
CA LEU A 13 3.40 4.65 -11.89
C LEU A 13 2.64 5.94 -11.60
N PHE A 14 1.31 5.89 -11.69
CA PHE A 14 0.47 7.04 -11.41
C PHE A 14 0.62 7.51 -9.97
N PHE A 15 0.63 6.60 -9.00
CA PHE A 15 0.72 6.96 -7.61
C PHE A 15 2.11 7.49 -7.21
N VAL A 16 3.18 6.94 -7.79
CA VAL A 16 4.54 7.50 -7.67
C VAL A 16 4.60 8.92 -8.23
N ALA A 17 3.97 9.18 -9.38
CA ALA A 17 3.91 10.52 -9.96
C ALA A 17 3.16 11.52 -9.06
N LEU A 18 2.05 11.11 -8.45
CA LEU A 18 1.32 11.93 -7.47
C LEU A 18 2.17 12.21 -6.23
N PHE A 19 2.88 11.22 -5.71
CA PHE A 19 3.78 11.39 -4.57
C PHE A 19 4.91 12.38 -4.88
N ALA A 20 5.52 12.25 -6.06
CA ALA A 20 6.55 13.17 -6.52
C ALA A 20 6.00 14.59 -6.65
N TRP A 21 4.84 14.76 -7.30
CA TRP A 21 4.17 16.06 -7.40
C TRP A 21 3.89 16.67 -6.03
N ALA A 22 3.32 15.90 -5.10
CA ALA A 22 3.02 16.38 -3.74
C ALA A 22 4.29 16.79 -2.98
N PHE A 23 5.38 16.03 -3.12
CA PHE A 23 6.67 16.35 -2.51
C PHE A 23 7.24 17.67 -3.03
N PHE A 24 7.11 17.97 -4.33
CA PHE A 24 7.55 19.25 -4.89
C PHE A 24 6.59 20.41 -4.55
N ALA A 25 5.29 20.14 -4.41
CA ALA A 25 4.28 21.16 -4.11
C ALA A 25 4.25 21.57 -2.63
N ASP A 26 4.47 20.64 -1.70
CA ASP A 26 4.51 20.88 -0.25
C ASP A 26 5.68 20.10 0.41
N PRO A 27 6.94 20.50 0.15
CA PRO A 27 8.12 19.75 0.61
C PRO A 27 8.26 19.72 2.13
N LYS A 28 7.60 20.63 2.85
CA LYS A 28 7.60 20.71 4.31
C LYS A 28 6.40 20.01 4.96
N LEU A 29 5.51 19.41 4.16
CA LEU A 29 4.26 18.78 4.61
C LEU A 29 3.35 19.74 5.41
N SER A 30 3.52 21.05 5.21
CA SER A 30 2.84 22.08 5.99
C SER A 30 1.33 22.11 5.73
N GLY A 31 0.93 21.91 4.46
CA GLY A 31 -0.45 21.76 4.06
C GLY A 31 -1.05 20.46 4.59
N PHE A 32 -0.28 19.37 4.57
CA PHE A 32 -0.69 18.09 5.17
C PHE A 32 -0.96 18.22 6.67
N PHE A 33 -0.03 18.77 7.47
CA PHE A 33 -0.26 18.91 8.91
C PHE A 33 -1.41 19.86 9.24
N ARG A 34 -1.59 20.92 8.45
CA ARG A 34 -2.73 21.83 8.62
C ARG A 34 -4.06 21.14 8.33
N SER A 35 -4.12 20.25 7.34
CA SER A 35 -5.36 19.54 7.01
C SER A 35 -5.80 18.61 8.13
N LEU A 36 -4.90 18.09 8.96
CA LEU A 36 -5.23 17.23 10.11
C LEU A 36 -6.07 17.91 11.19
N ALA A 37 -6.19 19.24 11.17
CA ALA A 37 -7.14 19.96 12.02
C ALA A 37 -8.60 19.77 11.56
N GLU A 38 -8.82 19.40 10.30
CA GLU A 38 -10.14 19.14 9.74
C GLU A 38 -10.59 17.70 10.07
N PRO A 39 -11.77 17.50 10.68
CA PRO A 39 -12.23 16.18 11.10
C PRO A 39 -12.23 15.13 9.99
N TRP A 40 -12.62 15.53 8.77
CA TRP A 40 -12.66 14.63 7.63
C TRP A 40 -11.27 14.21 7.14
N ALA A 41 -10.24 15.05 7.28
CA ALA A 41 -8.88 14.67 6.95
C ALA A 41 -8.38 13.55 7.87
N VAL A 42 -8.75 13.60 9.16
CA VAL A 42 -8.46 12.53 10.11
C VAL A 42 -9.17 11.24 9.73
N VAL A 43 -10.45 11.30 9.32
CA VAL A 43 -11.20 10.13 8.86
C VAL A 43 -10.53 9.48 7.64
N VAL A 44 -10.13 10.27 6.64
CA VAL A 44 -9.43 9.76 5.44
C VAL A 44 -8.06 9.17 5.78
N LEU A 45 -7.31 9.80 6.69
CA LEU A 45 -6.05 9.25 7.17
C LEU A 45 -6.26 7.91 7.89
N MET A 46 -7.28 7.82 8.74
CA MET A 46 -7.60 6.59 9.45
C MET A 46 -8.09 5.49 8.50
N ASP A 47 -8.87 5.83 7.47
CA ASP A 47 -9.27 4.89 6.42
C ASP A 47 -8.04 4.25 5.75
N PHE A 48 -7.04 5.07 5.41
CA PHE A 48 -5.75 4.56 4.92
C PHE A 48 -5.04 3.67 5.94
N VAL A 49 -4.93 4.08 7.21
CA VAL A 49 -4.28 3.29 8.27
C VAL A 49 -4.97 1.93 8.47
N PHE A 50 -6.30 1.90 8.55
CA PHE A 50 -7.06 0.65 8.66
C PHE A 50 -6.95 -0.20 7.39
N GLY A 51 -6.91 0.43 6.21
CA GLY A 51 -6.59 -0.25 4.96
C GLY A 51 -5.22 -0.94 5.01
N CYS A 52 -4.19 -0.26 5.51
CA CYS A 52 -2.85 -0.84 5.70
C CYS A 52 -2.86 -1.99 6.71
N LEU A 53 -3.63 -1.89 7.80
CA LEU A 53 -3.78 -2.97 8.79
C LEU A 53 -4.40 -4.22 8.14
N LEU A 54 -5.51 -4.06 7.41
CA LEU A 54 -6.16 -5.16 6.71
C LEU A 54 -5.24 -5.78 5.64
N PHE A 55 -4.54 -4.95 4.87
CA PHE A 55 -3.62 -5.45 3.86
C PHE A 55 -2.38 -6.13 4.47
N SER A 56 -1.94 -5.71 5.66
CA SER A 56 -0.88 -6.41 6.40
C SER A 56 -1.28 -7.83 6.82
N TRP A 57 -2.55 -8.06 7.16
CA TRP A 57 -3.06 -9.41 7.39
C TRP A 57 -3.05 -10.27 6.13
N MET A 58 -3.41 -9.69 4.98
CA MET A 58 -3.27 -10.34 3.67
C MET A 58 -1.81 -10.70 3.37
N ILE A 59 -0.88 -9.80 3.62
CA ILE A 59 0.57 -10.05 3.46
C ILE A 59 0.99 -11.21 4.39
N TYR A 60 0.56 -11.21 5.65
CA TYR A 60 0.86 -12.30 6.58
C TYR A 60 0.34 -13.65 6.08
N PHE A 61 -0.91 -13.69 5.62
CA PHE A 61 -1.52 -14.88 5.03
C PHE A 61 -0.71 -15.39 3.82
N VAL A 62 -0.34 -14.48 2.90
CA VAL A 62 0.43 -14.85 1.70
C VAL A 62 1.82 -15.33 2.09
N GLU A 63 2.51 -14.61 2.97
CA GLU A 63 3.87 -14.92 3.38
C GLU A 63 3.99 -16.18 4.24
N GLY A 64 2.95 -16.51 5.00
CA GLY A 64 2.88 -17.67 5.90
C GLY A 64 3.75 -17.57 7.15
N SER A 65 4.43 -16.43 7.37
CA SER A 65 5.25 -16.21 8.57
C SER A 65 5.36 -14.72 8.89
N ALA A 66 5.34 -14.39 10.19
CA ALA A 66 5.46 -13.01 10.65
C ALA A 66 6.81 -12.41 10.26
N LYS A 67 7.89 -13.21 10.33
CA LYS A 67 9.25 -12.76 9.95
C LYS A 67 9.33 -12.30 8.49
N SER A 68 8.63 -12.96 7.57
CA SER A 68 8.62 -12.55 6.15
C SER A 68 7.62 -11.42 5.87
N ALA A 69 6.52 -11.36 6.62
CA ALA A 69 5.46 -10.36 6.45
C ALA A 69 5.82 -8.98 7.04
N MET A 70 6.51 -8.96 8.19
CA MET A 70 6.71 -7.75 8.97
C MET A 70 7.47 -6.63 8.23
N PRO A 71 8.53 -6.92 7.43
CA PRO A 71 9.18 -5.89 6.63
C PRO A 71 8.23 -5.21 5.64
N TRP A 72 7.33 -5.98 5.02
CA TRP A 72 6.34 -5.44 4.08
C TRP A 72 5.28 -4.61 4.79
N ALA A 73 4.78 -5.09 5.93
CA ALA A 73 3.80 -4.35 6.73
C ALA A 73 4.40 -3.01 7.20
N ILE A 74 5.61 -3.01 7.76
CA ILE A 74 6.29 -1.78 8.20
C ILE A 74 6.47 -0.81 7.02
N ALA A 75 6.98 -1.30 5.88
CA ALA A 75 7.16 -0.47 4.69
C ALA A 75 5.82 0.11 4.18
N LEU A 76 4.73 -0.67 4.28
CA LEU A 76 3.39 -0.23 3.90
C LEU A 76 2.89 0.93 4.77
N PHE A 77 3.12 0.94 6.09
CA PHE A 77 2.72 2.07 6.94
C PHE A 77 3.54 3.34 6.69
N ILE A 78 4.79 3.20 6.23
CA ILE A 78 5.69 4.35 5.99
C ILE A 78 5.46 4.96 4.60
N ILE A 79 5.38 4.11 3.56
CA ILE A 79 5.37 4.54 2.16
C ILE A 79 3.94 4.43 1.56
N GLY A 80 3.07 3.64 2.18
CA GLY A 80 1.70 3.44 1.71
C GLY A 80 1.60 2.54 0.49
N ASN A 81 0.55 2.77 -0.30
CA ASN A 81 0.11 1.83 -1.32
C ASN A 81 1.11 1.61 -2.47
N ILE A 82 2.17 2.42 -2.58
CA ILE A 82 3.32 2.13 -3.45
C ILE A 82 3.93 0.77 -3.08
N VAL A 83 4.15 0.52 -1.78
CA VAL A 83 4.65 -0.76 -1.29
C VAL A 83 3.63 -1.87 -1.54
N GLY A 84 2.34 -1.59 -1.39
CA GLY A 84 1.29 -2.56 -1.68
C GLY A 84 1.27 -3.01 -3.14
N ALA A 85 1.42 -2.08 -4.08
CA ALA A 85 1.51 -2.39 -5.51
C ALA A 85 2.79 -3.18 -5.84
N ILE A 86 3.94 -2.76 -5.31
CA ILE A 86 5.20 -3.50 -5.46
C ILE A 86 5.05 -4.93 -4.91
N TYR A 87 4.43 -5.09 -3.74
CA TYR A 87 4.19 -6.39 -3.13
C TYR A 87 3.37 -7.30 -4.04
N ILE A 88 2.25 -6.82 -4.56
CA ILE A 88 1.39 -7.57 -5.49
C ILE A 88 2.17 -8.01 -6.73
N LEU A 89 2.95 -7.09 -7.33
CA LEU A 89 3.74 -7.38 -8.52
C LEU A 89 4.83 -8.44 -8.26
N LEU A 90 5.53 -8.36 -7.13
CA LEU A 90 6.62 -9.25 -6.79
C LEU A 90 6.17 -10.60 -6.21
N ARG A 91 5.01 -10.66 -5.56
CA ARG A 91 4.50 -11.86 -4.88
C ARG A 91 3.38 -12.55 -5.62
N MET A 92 3.14 -12.20 -6.88
CA MET A 92 1.94 -12.65 -7.58
C MET A 92 1.83 -14.17 -7.70
N GLU A 93 2.92 -14.89 -7.93
CA GLU A 93 2.91 -16.37 -7.95
C GLU A 93 2.59 -16.96 -6.57
N LYS A 94 3.09 -16.35 -5.50
CA LYS A 94 2.82 -16.77 -4.11
C LYS A 94 1.36 -16.49 -3.74
N ILE A 95 0.83 -15.33 -4.14
CA ILE A 95 -0.58 -14.98 -3.99
C ILE A 95 -1.46 -16.00 -4.70
N LYS A 96 -1.15 -16.31 -5.97
CA LYS A 96 -1.88 -17.31 -6.76
C LYS A 96 -1.86 -18.68 -6.06
N SER A 97 -0.68 -19.14 -5.66
CA SER A 97 -0.52 -20.43 -4.98
C SER A 97 -1.35 -20.53 -3.71
N ARG A 98 -1.36 -19.47 -2.89
CA ARG A 98 -2.15 -19.41 -1.64
C ARG A 98 -3.65 -19.40 -1.90
N LEU A 99 -4.11 -18.64 -2.89
CA LEU A 99 -5.53 -18.62 -3.26
C LEU A 99 -6.00 -19.97 -3.79
N THR A 100 -5.22 -20.65 -4.63
CA THR A 100 -5.55 -22.01 -5.10
C THR A 100 -5.52 -23.03 -3.97
N SER A 101 -4.68 -22.87 -2.94
CA SER A 101 -4.63 -23.81 -1.82
C SER A 101 -5.84 -23.78 -0.88
N VAL A 102 -6.67 -22.75 -0.96
CA VAL A 102 -7.86 -22.56 -0.10
C VAL A 102 -9.17 -22.74 -0.90
N ALA A 103 -9.09 -22.84 -2.23
CA ALA A 103 -10.20 -23.08 -3.13
C ALA A 103 -10.43 -24.58 -3.35
#